data_AF-A0AAJ3K3Q6-F1
#
_entry.id   AF-A0AAJ3K3Q6-F1
#
_cell.length_a   1.000
_cell.length_b   1.000
_cell.length_c   1.000
_cell.angle_alpha   90.00
_cell.angle_beta   90.00
_cell.angle_gamma   90.00
#
_symmetry.space_group_name_H-M   'P 1'
#
loop_
_entity.id
_entity.type
_entity.pdbx_description
1 polymer ?
#
loop_
_entity_poly.entity_id
_entity_poly.type
_entity_poly.pdbx_seq_one_letter_code
_entity_poly.pdbx_strand_id
1 'polypeptide(L)'
;MLITTLKSGAIYRVKLDGKSEQVQGDFSKHFKTDNRYRNAVISPDTRKIYVATDAVGYGLGKNGKPNTEMQNKGAIVVFEYTGK
;
A
#
# COMPACT_ATOMS: atom_id res chain seq x y z
N MET A 1 -6.21 8.95 -5.43
CA MET A 1 -5.24 8.00 -6.00
C MET A 1 -4.57 7.19 -4.89
N LEU A 2 -4.34 5.90 -5.11
CA LEU A 2 -3.53 5.03 -4.24
C LEU A 2 -2.20 4.72 -4.93
N ILE A 3 -1.11 4.75 -4.17
CA ILE A 3 0.25 4.49 -4.65
C ILE A 3 0.85 3.41 -3.75
N THR A 4 1.10 2.23 -4.33
CA THR A 4 1.83 1.17 -3.64
C THR A 4 3.33 1.45 -3.67
N THR A 5 4.03 1.09 -2.59
CA THR A 5 5.47 1.32 -2.50
C THR A 5 6.22 0.03 -2.21
N LEU A 6 7.29 -0.17 -2.97
CA LEU A 6 8.18 -1.30 -2.79
C LEU A 6 9.02 -1.08 -1.52
N LYS A 7 9.87 -0.05 -1.49
CA LYS A 7 10.83 0.12 -0.39
C LYS A 7 10.17 0.45 0.95
N SER A 8 9.12 1.26 1.00
CA SER A 8 8.54 1.66 2.29
C SER A 8 7.43 0.74 2.79
N GLY A 9 6.97 -0.24 1.99
CA GLY A 9 6.00 -1.26 2.40
C GLY A 9 4.68 -0.69 2.90
N ALA A 10 4.20 0.37 2.24
CA ALA A 10 2.99 1.10 2.61
C ALA A 10 2.20 1.52 1.36
N ILE A 11 0.94 1.88 1.56
CA ILE A 11 0.11 2.50 0.53
C ILE A 11 -0.03 3.98 0.86
N TYR A 12 0.32 4.83 -0.10
CA TYR A 12 0.13 6.27 0.01
C TYR A 12 -1.19 6.64 -0.67
N ARG A 13 -2.03 7.39 0.03
CA ARG A 13 -3.26 7.95 -0.51
C ARG A 13 -3.05 9.43 -0.75
N VAL A 14 -3.26 9.83 -2.00
CA VAL A 14 -3.18 11.21 -2.46
C VAL A 14 -4.57 11.66 -2.90
N LYS A 15 -5.02 12.82 -2.43
CA LYS A 15 -6.26 13.43 -2.88
C LYS A 15 -6.00 14.15 -4.20
N LEU A 16 -6.90 13.99 -5.17
CA LEU A 16 -6.88 14.75 -6.42
C LEU A 16 -8.03 15.75 -6.43
N ASP A 17 -7.95 16.73 -7.31
CA ASP A 17 -9.06 17.63 -7.62
C ASP A 17 -10.22 16.88 -8.32
N GLY A 18 -11.34 17.57 -8.54
CA GLY A 18 -12.52 16.97 -9.16
C GLY A 18 -12.30 16.45 -10.59
N LYS A 19 -11.24 16.92 -11.26
CA LYS A 19 -10.85 16.51 -12.62
C LYS A 19 -9.78 15.41 -12.64
N SER A 20 -9.22 15.03 -11.49
CA SER A 20 -8.11 14.08 -11.36
C SER A 20 -6.81 14.52 -12.07
N GLU A 21 -6.60 15.83 -12.23
CA GLU A 21 -5.44 16.41 -12.91
C GLU A 21 -4.39 16.92 -11.92
N GLN A 22 -4.81 17.35 -10.74
CA GLN A 22 -3.94 18.01 -9.77
C GLN A 22 -4.01 17.36 -8.39
N VAL A 23 -2.85 17.18 -7.75
CA VAL A 23 -2.74 16.74 -6.35
C VAL A 23 -3.22 17.85 -5.42
N GLN A 24 -3.97 17.47 -4.39
CA GLN A 24 -4.55 18.38 -3.40
C GLN A 24 -3.99 18.08 -2.00
N GLY A 25 -3.27 19.05 -1.44
CA GLY A 25 -2.70 18.96 -0.10
C GLY A 25 -1.66 17.85 0.07
N ASP A 26 -1.45 17.42 1.32
CA ASP A 26 -0.51 16.36 1.64
C ASP A 26 -1.06 14.96 1.35
N PHE A 27 -0.14 14.00 1.29
CA PHE A 27 -0.46 12.58 1.21
C PHE A 27 -0.63 11.97 2.60
N SER A 28 -1.35 10.85 2.67
CA SER A 28 -1.46 10.02 3.88
C SER A 28 -0.87 8.64 3.65
N LYS A 29 -0.13 8.13 4.63
CA LYS A 29 0.52 6.81 4.58
C LYS A 29 -0.31 5.79 5.37
N HIS A 30 -0.64 4.67 4.73
CA HIS A 30 -1.49 3.62 5.28
C HIS A 30 -0.84 2.23 5.18
N PHE A 31 -1.34 1.30 5.98
CA PHE A 31 -1.07 -0.15 5.87
C PHE A 31 0.42 -0.52 5.87
N LYS A 32 1.22 0.16 6.70
CA LYS A 32 2.66 -0.12 6.80
C LYS A 32 2.89 -1.56 7.30
N THR A 33 3.59 -2.36 6.50
CA THR A 33 4.03 -3.72 6.85
C THR A 33 5.47 -3.97 6.41
N ASP A 34 6.01 -5.15 6.76
CA ASP A 34 7.31 -5.64 6.30
C ASP A 34 7.15 -6.35 4.95
N ASN A 35 6.47 -5.71 4.00
CA ASN A 35 6.30 -6.19 2.64
C ASN A 35 6.78 -5.15 1.63
N ARG A 36 6.92 -5.57 0.38
CA ARG A 36 7.05 -4.68 -0.77
C ARG A 36 5.75 -4.75 -1.57
N TYR A 37 4.96 -3.68 -1.57
CA TYR A 37 3.68 -3.66 -2.28
C TYR A 37 3.88 -3.32 -3.76
N ARG A 38 3.49 -4.26 -4.62
CA ARG A 38 3.72 -4.21 -6.06
C ARG A 38 2.60 -3.49 -6.80
N ASN A 39 1.36 -3.85 -6.48
CA ASN A 39 0.17 -3.30 -7.12
C ASN A 39 -1.03 -3.43 -6.17
N ALA A 40 -2.07 -2.64 -6.39
CA ALA A 40 -3.31 -2.73 -5.65
C ALA A 40 -4.54 -2.44 -6.52
N VAL A 41 -5.64 -3.13 -6.22
CA VAL A 41 -6.96 -2.85 -6.81
C VAL A 41 -8.01 -2.73 -5.70
N ILE A 42 -9.04 -1.93 -5.95
CA ILE A 42 -10.14 -1.68 -5.01
C ILE A 42 -11.36 -2.45 -5.51
N SER A 43 -12.11 -3.08 -4.60
CA SER A 43 -13.38 -3.73 -4.95
C SER A 43 -14.42 -2.72 -5.45
N PRO A 44 -15.40 -3.16 -6.26
CA PRO A 44 -16.47 -2.27 -6.76
C PRO A 44 -17.27 -1.59 -5.64
N ASP A 45 -17.48 -2.28 -4.51
CA ASP A 45 -18.17 -1.74 -3.33
C ASP A 45 -17.27 -0.85 -2.45
N THR A 46 -16.01 -0.64 -2.84
CA THR A 46 -14.98 0.16 -2.15
C THR A 46 -14.60 -0.33 -0.75
N ARG A 47 -15.03 -1.52 -0.34
CA ARG A 47 -14.76 -2.06 1.01
C ARG A 47 -13.44 -2.80 1.11
N LYS A 48 -12.89 -3.28 0.00
CA LYS A 48 -11.67 -4.11 -0.01
C LYS A 48 -10.60 -3.51 -0.89
N ILE A 49 -9.36 -3.58 -0.41
CA ILE A 49 -8.16 -3.31 -1.19
C ILE A 49 -7.38 -4.63 -1.28
N TYR A 50 -7.18 -5.12 -2.50
CA TYR A 50 -6.37 -6.30 -2.79
C TYR A 50 -4.99 -5.85 -3.21
N VAL A 51 -3.95 -6.34 -2.55
CA VAL A 51 -2.57 -5.85 -2.69
C VAL A 51 -1.63 -7.01 -2.98
N ALA A 52 -0.90 -6.95 -4.09
CA ALA A 52 0.14 -7.92 -4.41
C ALA A 52 1.46 -7.56 -3.72
N THR A 53 2.15 -8.56 -3.16
CA THR A 53 3.47 -8.41 -2.53
C THR A 53 4.57 -9.11 -3.35
N ASP A 54 5.78 -8.54 -3.37
CA ASP A 54 6.94 -9.27 -3.89
C ASP A 54 7.29 -10.45 -2.96
N ALA A 55 7.83 -11.54 -3.51
CA ALA A 55 8.32 -12.68 -2.71
C ALA A 55 9.64 -12.38 -1.99
N VAL A 56 10.48 -11.53 -2.58
CA VAL A 56 11.83 -11.21 -2.12
C VAL A 56 12.18 -9.75 -2.42
N GLY A 57 13.26 -9.27 -1.82
CA GLY A 57 13.89 -7.98 -2.14
C GLY A 57 14.06 -7.07 -0.93
N TYR A 58 14.77 -5.97 -1.13
CA TYR A 58 15.06 -5.01 -0.06
C TYR A 58 13.89 -4.04 0.18
N GLY A 59 13.48 -3.92 1.42
CA GLY A 59 12.52 -2.93 1.90
C GLY A 59 12.96 -2.31 3.21
N LEU A 60 12.12 -1.45 3.75
CA LEU A 60 12.22 -0.87 5.07
C LEU A 60 11.27 -1.64 5.98
N GLY A 61 11.74 -2.14 7.11
CA GLY A 61 10.89 -2.74 8.14
C GLY A 61 10.01 -1.70 8.84
N LYS A 62 9.02 -2.17 9.62
CA LYS A 62 8.21 -1.35 10.53
C LYS A 62 9.06 -0.60 11.55
N ASN A 63 10.20 -1.17 11.90
CA ASN A 63 11.22 -0.58 12.78
C ASN A 63 12.09 0.50 12.10
N GLY A 64 11.84 0.82 10.82
CA GLY A 64 12.64 1.81 10.09
C GLY A 64 14.04 1.35 9.67
N LYS A 65 14.36 0.06 9.81
CA LYS A 65 15.64 -0.51 9.40
C LYS A 65 15.52 -1.25 8.06
N PRO A 66 16.60 -1.44 7.29
CA PRO A 66 16.59 -2.31 6.12
C PRO A 66 16.09 -3.71 6.48
N ASN A 67 15.24 -4.29 5.63
CA ASN A 67 14.68 -5.61 5.79
C ASN A 67 14.64 -6.33 4.44
N THR A 68 15.01 -7.61 4.41
CA THR A 68 14.93 -8.50 3.24
C THR A 68 13.88 -9.59 3.39
N GLU A 69 13.37 -9.80 4.61
CA GLU A 69 12.38 -10.84 4.89
C GLU A 69 10.97 -10.28 4.76
N MET A 70 10.28 -10.65 3.69
CA MET A 70 8.89 -10.22 3.48
C MET A 70 7.94 -10.97 4.40
N GLN A 71 7.07 -10.24 5.11
CA GLN A 71 6.07 -10.81 6.02
C GLN A 71 5.09 -11.74 5.28
N ASN A 72 4.74 -11.42 4.04
CA ASN A 72 3.83 -12.18 3.19
C ASN A 72 4.50 -12.33 1.82
N LYS A 73 5.24 -13.42 1.61
CA LYS A 73 6.06 -13.64 0.41
C LYS A 73 5.17 -13.99 -0.79
N GLY A 74 5.13 -13.13 -1.82
CA GLY A 74 4.47 -13.44 -3.10
C GLY A 74 2.96 -13.65 -2.99
N ALA A 75 2.30 -12.87 -2.14
CA ALA A 75 0.92 -13.09 -1.72
C ALA A 75 -0.02 -11.99 -2.23
N ILE A 76 -1.32 -12.28 -2.18
CA ILE A 76 -2.37 -11.27 -2.24
C ILE A 76 -2.86 -11.01 -0.82
N VAL A 77 -2.63 -9.81 -0.32
CA VAL A 77 -3.12 -9.33 0.98
C VAL A 77 -4.40 -8.54 0.77
N VAL A 78 -5.40 -8.75 1.62
CA VAL A 78 -6.68 -8.04 1.56
C VAL A 78 -6.83 -7.14 2.79
N PHE A 79 -7.05 -5.86 2.57
CA PHE A 79 -7.49 -4.92 3.61
C PHE A 79 -8.98 -4.67 3.45
N GLU A 80 -9.76 -5.00 4.47
CA GLU A 80 -11.22 -4.82 4.49
C GLU A 80 -11.62 -3.70 5.45
N TYR A 81 -12.40 -2.75 4.96
CA TYR A 81 -12.98 -1.67 5.74
C TYR A 81 -14.20 -2.17 6.52
N THR A 82 -14.11 -2.12 7.85
CA THR A 82 -15.14 -2.65 8.75
C THR A 82 -16.14 -1.60 9.24
N GLY A 83 -15.96 -0.33 8.86
CA GLY A 83 -16.86 0.76 9.27
C GLY A 83 -16.79 1.12 10.75
N LYS A 84 -15.87 0.54 11.52
CA LYS A 84 -15.57 0.88 12.91
C LYS A 84 -14.36 1.81 13.00
#